data_AF-A0A932K9Y0-F1
#
_entry.id   AF-A0A932K9Y0-F1
#
_cell.length_a   1.000
_cell.length_b   1.000
_cell.length_c   1.000
_cell.angle_alpha   90.00
_cell.angle_beta   90.00
_cell.angle_gamma   90.00
#
_symmetry.space_group_name_H-M   'P 1'
#
loop_
_entity.id
_entity.type
_entity.pdbx_description
1 polymer ?
#
loop_
_entity_poly.entity_id
_entity_poly.type
_entity_poly.pdbx_seq_one_letter_code
_entity_poly.pdbx_strand_id
1 'polypeptide(L)'
;MKALLHASLIASMIAALLAHRHNLQTRPLQENTPRMEAPLHPRRLALQLAVSCQSIARAFDLKGAAAKRRWQQIADLLTHTGRDPNWRRRPSVLDQLRRWNRQPVARKQARRRYLKGAA
;
A
#
# COMPACT_ATOMS: atom_id res chain seq x y z
N MET A 1 -31.74 -1.64 6.67
CA MET A 1 -30.57 -1.14 7.44
C MET A 1 -29.50 -2.21 7.73
N LYS A 2 -29.84 -3.45 8.14
CA LYS A 2 -28.84 -4.49 8.47
C LYS A 2 -27.87 -4.83 7.32
N ALA A 3 -28.37 -4.90 6.08
CA ALA A 3 -27.56 -5.27 4.91
C ALA A 3 -26.37 -4.32 4.63
N LEU A 4 -26.58 -3.00 4.70
CA LEU A 4 -25.51 -2.02 4.46
C LEU A 4 -24.43 -2.05 5.56
N LEU A 5 -24.85 -2.27 6.81
CA LEU A 5 -23.92 -2.45 7.92
C LEU A 5 -23.06 -3.70 7.72
N HIS A 6 -23.69 -4.85 7.41
CA HIS A 6 -22.96 -6.08 7.14
C HIS A 6 -22.02 -5.94 5.93
N ALA A 7 -22.47 -5.31 4.84
CA ALA A 7 -21.63 -5.04 3.68
C ALA A 7 -20.42 -4.18 4.04
N SER A 8 -20.61 -3.14 4.86
CA SER A 8 -19.52 -2.27 5.32
C SER A 8 -18.52 -3.00 6.20
N LEU A 9 -19.00 -3.85 7.13
CA LEU A 9 -18.14 -4.68 7.98
C LEU A 9 -17.33 -5.67 7.15
N ILE A 10 -17.97 -6.37 6.21
CA ILE A 10 -17.30 -7.31 5.31
C ILE A 10 -16.24 -6.58 4.47
N ALA A 11 -16.57 -5.43 3.89
CA ALA A 11 -15.63 -4.63 3.10
C ALA A 11 -14.41 -4.19 3.93
N SER A 12 -14.63 -3.74 5.17
CA SER A 12 -13.54 -3.38 6.08
C SER A 12 -12.66 -4.57 6.45
N MET A 13 -13.27 -5.74 6.67
CA MET A 13 -12.56 -6.97 7.04
C MET A 13 -11.70 -7.45 5.86
N ILE A 14 -12.23 -7.45 4.65
CA ILE A 14 -11.49 -7.81 3.43
C ILE A 14 -10.28 -6.87 3.24
N ALA A 15 -10.49 -5.55 3.33
CA ALA A 15 -9.40 -4.59 3.17
C ALA A 15 -8.33 -4.75 4.27
N ALA A 16 -8.74 -4.96 5.53
CA ALA A 16 -7.81 -5.19 6.63
C ALA A 16 -7.01 -6.48 6.45
N LEU A 17 -7.64 -7.58 6.04
CA LEU A 17 -7.00 -8.87 5.82
C LEU A 17 -5.99 -8.82 4.66
N LEU A 18 -6.36 -8.19 3.54
CA LEU A 18 -5.47 -8.03 2.39
C LEU A 18 -4.25 -7.18 2.75
N ALA A 19 -4.46 -6.03 3.41
CA ALA A 19 -3.37 -5.19 3.87
C ALA A 19 -2.46 -5.93 4.87
N HIS A 20 -3.06 -6.65 5.82
CA HIS A 20 -2.33 -7.43 6.81
C HIS A 20 -1.47 -8.52 6.15
N ARG A 21 -2.04 -9.32 5.24
CA ARG A 21 -1.33 -10.38 4.53
C ARG A 21 -0.18 -9.83 3.70
N HIS A 22 -0.40 -8.76 2.95
CA HIS A 22 0.67 -8.10 2.21
C HIS A 22 1.79 -7.62 3.15
N ASN A 23 1.42 -6.90 4.21
CA ASN A 23 2.39 -6.36 5.17
C ASN A 23 3.16 -7.44 5.93
N LEU A 24 2.58 -8.64 6.12
CA LEU A 24 3.26 -9.81 6.68
C LEU A 24 4.26 -10.43 5.70
N GLN A 25 3.98 -10.40 4.39
CA GLN A 25 4.90 -10.91 3.37
C GLN A 25 6.08 -9.96 3.12
N THR A 26 5.84 -8.65 3.21
CA THR A 26 6.83 -7.60 2.90
C THR A 26 7.50 -7.03 4.15
N ARG A 27 7.30 -7.66 5.31
CA ARG A 27 7.95 -7.22 6.56
C ARG A 27 9.44 -7.53 6.58
N PRO A 28 10.25 -6.72 7.27
CA PRO A 28 11.61 -7.11 7.64
C PRO A 28 11.61 -8.39 8.47
N LEU A 29 12.55 -9.31 8.19
CA LEU A 29 12.72 -10.54 8.96
C LEU A 29 13.33 -10.30 10.35
N GLN A 30 14.19 -9.28 10.48
CA GLN A 30 14.92 -8.97 11.70
C GLN A 30 14.45 -7.62 12.27
N GLU A 31 14.47 -7.52 13.60
CA GLU A 31 14.30 -6.25 14.30
C GLU A 31 15.42 -5.28 13.88
N ASN A 32 15.13 -3.97 13.87
CA ASN A 32 16.06 -2.91 13.45
C ASN A 32 16.47 -2.90 11.97
N THR A 33 16.03 -3.85 11.15
CA THR A 33 16.26 -3.83 9.71
C THR A 33 15.29 -2.86 9.02
N PRO A 34 15.77 -1.99 8.13
CA PRO A 34 14.91 -1.04 7.45
C PRO A 34 13.95 -1.76 6.49
N ARG A 35 12.72 -1.26 6.42
CA ARG A 35 11.73 -1.77 5.47
C ARG A 35 12.12 -1.38 4.04
N MET A 36 12.08 -2.33 3.11
CA MET A 36 12.41 -2.08 1.70
C MET A 36 11.19 -1.78 0.84
N GLU A 37 10.03 -2.33 1.21
CA GLU A 37 8.77 -2.18 0.49
C GLU A 37 7.77 -1.34 1.26
N ALA A 38 6.98 -0.54 0.55
CA ALA A 38 5.94 0.27 1.16
C ALA A 38 4.82 -0.63 1.70
N PRO A 39 4.41 -0.50 2.98
CA PRO A 39 3.26 -1.22 3.49
C PRO A 39 1.98 -0.72 2.83
N LEU A 40 0.96 -1.58 2.78
CA LEU A 40 -0.39 -1.18 2.41
C LEU A 40 -1.10 -0.54 3.61
N HIS A 41 -1.75 0.59 3.35
CA HIS A 41 -2.59 1.30 4.30
C HIS A 41 -4.04 0.82 4.18
N PRO A 42 -4.64 0.20 5.21
CA PRO A 42 -5.97 -0.41 5.13
C PRO A 42 -7.06 0.54 4.61
N ARG A 43 -7.09 1.79 5.07
CA ARG A 43 -8.05 2.80 4.58
C ARG A 43 -7.90 3.11 3.09
N ARG A 44 -6.67 3.27 2.59
CA ARG A 44 -6.42 3.57 1.16
C ARG A 44 -6.83 2.39 0.31
N LEU A 45 -6.49 1.18 0.77
CA LEU A 45 -6.91 -0.05 0.12
C LEU A 45 -8.44 -0.19 0.07
N ALA A 46 -9.13 0.09 1.18
CA ALA A 46 -10.59 0.05 1.25
C ALA A 46 -11.24 1.06 0.28
N LEU A 47 -10.73 2.29 0.21
CA LEU A 47 -11.21 3.30 -0.74
C LEU A 47 -11.01 2.85 -2.19
N GLN A 48 -9.82 2.33 -2.52
CA GLN A 48 -9.55 1.85 -3.88
C GLN A 48 -10.39 0.62 -4.23
N LEU A 49 -10.63 -0.27 -3.27
CA LEU A 49 -11.51 -1.43 -3.43
C LEU A 49 -12.93 -0.98 -3.77
N ALA A 50 -13.45 0.02 -3.05
CA ALA A 50 -14.78 0.58 -3.30
C ALA A 50 -14.89 1.19 -4.72
N VAL A 51 -13.87 1.92 -5.17
CA VAL A 51 -13.82 2.46 -6.55
C VAL A 51 -13.70 1.34 -7.59
N SER A 52 -13.09 0.21 -7.24
CA SER A 52 -12.85 -0.92 -8.14
C SER A 52 -14.01 -1.93 -8.20
N CYS A 53 -15.11 -1.72 -7.46
CA CYS A 53 -16.23 -2.66 -7.35
C CYS A 53 -16.77 -3.14 -8.71
N GLN A 54 -16.98 -2.25 -9.67
CA GLN A 54 -17.47 -2.65 -11.00
C GLN A 54 -16.43 -3.49 -11.77
N SER A 55 -15.15 -3.17 -11.63
CA SER A 55 -14.07 -3.96 -12.25
C SER A 55 -13.95 -5.36 -11.64
N ILE A 56 -14.16 -5.46 -10.33
CA ILE A 56 -14.21 -6.73 -9.59
C ILE A 56 -15.43 -7.55 -10.03
N ALA A 57 -16.60 -6.93 -10.13
CA ALA A 57 -17.82 -7.61 -10.62
C ALA A 57 -17.59 -8.21 -12.02
N ARG A 58 -17.07 -7.42 -12.97
CA ARG A 58 -16.73 -7.93 -14.31
C ARG A 58 -15.70 -9.05 -14.30
N ALA A 59 -14.77 -9.05 -13.33
CA ALA A 59 -13.77 -10.11 -13.22
C ALA A 59 -14.38 -11.46 -12.82
N PHE A 60 -15.52 -11.47 -12.12
CA PHE A 60 -16.26 -12.68 -11.78
C PHE A 60 -16.96 -13.32 -13.00
N ASP A 61 -17.32 -12.53 -14.01
CA ASP A 61 -17.96 -13.03 -15.24
C ASP A 61 -16.96 -13.68 -16.21
N LEU A 62 -15.66 -13.41 -16.04
CA LEU A 62 -14.60 -13.93 -16.89
C LEU A 62 -14.16 -15.34 -16.46
N LYS A 63 -13.61 -16.10 -17.41
CA LYS A 63 -13.03 -17.43 -17.17
C LYS A 63 -11.62 -17.56 -17.76
N GLY A 64 -10.87 -18.57 -17.29
CA GLY A 64 -9.57 -18.94 -17.82
C GLY A 64 -8.52 -17.81 -17.77
N ALA A 65 -7.73 -17.67 -18.83
CA ALA A 65 -6.63 -16.71 -18.91
C ALA A 65 -7.11 -15.24 -18.80
N ALA A 66 -8.30 -14.93 -19.34
CA ALA A 66 -8.87 -13.59 -19.27
C ALA A 66 -9.18 -13.18 -17.82
N ALA A 67 -9.76 -14.09 -17.03
CA ALA A 67 -10.01 -13.87 -15.61
C ALA A 67 -8.70 -13.63 -14.85
N LYS A 68 -7.69 -14.52 -15.05
CA LYS A 68 -6.39 -14.39 -14.38
C LYS A 68 -5.73 -13.05 -14.66
N ARG A 69 -5.73 -12.60 -15.92
CA ARG A 69 -5.18 -11.30 -16.31
C ARG A 69 -5.94 -10.15 -15.65
N ARG A 70 -7.27 -10.21 -15.61
CA ARG A 70 -8.08 -9.14 -15.02
C ARG A 70 -7.88 -9.04 -13.51
N TRP A 71 -7.83 -10.17 -12.82
CA TRP A 71 -7.54 -10.21 -11.39
C TRP A 71 -6.14 -9.68 -11.08
N GLN A 72 -5.14 -10.00 -11.91
CA GLN A 72 -3.80 -9.44 -11.76
C GLN A 72 -3.81 -7.91 -11.90
N GLN A 73 -4.47 -7.36 -12.92
CA GLN A 73 -4.58 -5.90 -13.09
C GLN A 73 -5.24 -5.22 -11.88
N ILE A 74 -6.28 -5.83 -11.32
CA ILE A 74 -6.94 -5.32 -10.11
C ILE A 74 -5.97 -5.37 -8.93
N ALA A 75 -5.25 -6.48 -8.74
CA ALA A 75 -4.27 -6.62 -7.67
C ALA A 75 -3.13 -5.59 -7.79
N ASP A 76 -2.61 -5.35 -8.99
CA ASP A 76 -1.56 -4.36 -9.25
C ASP A 76 -2.04 -2.94 -8.93
N LEU A 77 -3.25 -2.60 -9.37
CA LEU A 77 -3.88 -1.31 -9.07
C LEU A 77 -4.08 -1.13 -7.56
N LEU A 78 -4.68 -2.11 -6.89
CA LEU A 78 -4.92 -2.06 -5.44
C LEU A 78 -3.61 -1.93 -4.66
N THR A 79 -2.58 -2.68 -5.07
CA THR A 79 -1.26 -2.63 -4.44
C THR A 79 -0.62 -1.27 -4.64
N HIS A 80 -0.58 -0.75 -5.87
CA HIS A 80 0.02 0.54 -6.17
C HIS A 80 -0.65 1.68 -5.39
N THR A 81 -1.98 1.74 -5.41
CA THR A 81 -2.74 2.85 -4.80
C THR A 81 -2.82 2.73 -3.28
N GLY A 82 -2.84 1.50 -2.77
CA GLY A 82 -2.93 1.18 -1.34
C GLY A 82 -1.63 1.43 -0.56
N ARG A 83 -0.48 1.55 -1.23
CA ARG A 83 0.81 1.86 -0.58
C ARG A 83 0.71 3.16 0.22
N ASP A 84 1.22 3.12 1.45
CA ASP A 84 1.41 4.33 2.25
C ASP A 84 2.48 5.21 1.59
N PRO A 85 2.22 6.48 1.24
CA PRO A 85 3.22 7.37 0.66
C PRO A 85 4.21 7.91 1.70
N ASN A 86 3.84 7.93 2.98
CA ASN A 86 4.61 8.54 4.05
C ASN A 86 5.52 7.54 4.79
N TRP A 87 5.46 6.26 4.45
CA TRP A 87 6.18 5.18 5.14
C TRP A 87 7.68 5.40 5.32
N ARG A 88 8.35 6.08 4.36
CA ARG A 88 9.78 6.46 4.48
C ARG A 88 10.03 7.65 5.40
N ARG A 89 9.05 8.54 5.54
CA ARG A 89 9.16 9.78 6.34
C ARG A 89 8.73 9.56 7.77
N ARG A 90 7.67 8.77 7.99
CA ARG A 90 7.05 8.50 9.30
C ARG A 90 6.75 7.00 9.44
N PRO A 91 7.35 6.31 10.43
CA PRO A 91 7.08 4.91 10.72
C PRO A 91 5.69 4.82 11.34
N SER A 92 4.93 3.82 10.91
CA SER A 92 3.61 3.56 11.48
C SER A 92 3.72 3.15 12.95
N VAL A 93 2.61 3.20 13.71
CA VAL A 93 2.58 2.72 15.11
C VAL A 93 3.02 1.26 15.20
N LEU A 94 2.64 0.43 14.22
CA LEU A 94 3.08 -0.97 14.16
C LEU A 94 4.59 -1.09 13.93
N ASP A 95 5.17 -0.22 13.11
CA ASP A 95 6.62 -0.21 12.88
C ASP A 95 7.37 0.23 14.14
N GLN A 96 6.80 1.18 14.90
CA GLN A 96 7.36 1.62 16.19
C GLN A 96 7.31 0.51 17.25
N LEU A 97 6.16 -0.18 17.39
CA LEU A 97 6.01 -1.32 18.30
C LEU A 97 6.98 -2.46 17.97
N ARG A 98 7.29 -2.66 16.68
CA ARG A 98 8.20 -3.72 16.19
C ARG A 98 9.65 -3.27 16.07
N ARG A 99 9.97 -2.04 16.48
CA ARG A 99 11.31 -1.44 16.36
C ARG A 99 11.90 -1.56 14.95
N TRP A 100 11.04 -1.43 13.93
CA TRP A 100 11.50 -1.41 12.55
C TRP A 100 12.02 -0.02 12.20
N ASN A 101 13.27 0.02 11.74
CA ASN A 101 13.94 1.26 11.42
C ASN A 101 13.39 1.86 10.13
N ARG A 102 13.37 3.20 10.07
CA ARG A 102 13.05 3.92 8.84
C ARG A 102 14.18 3.66 7.83
N GLN A 103 13.83 3.51 6.56
CA GLN A 103 14.86 3.68 5.52
C GLN A 103 15.39 5.12 5.59
N PRO A 104 16.71 5.34 5.66
CA PRO A 104 17.26 6.68 5.57
C PRO A 104 16.91 7.28 4.20
N VAL A 105 16.14 8.36 4.20
CA VAL A 105 15.90 9.13 2.97
C VAL A 105 17.20 9.88 2.68
N ALA A 106 17.95 9.45 1.66
CA ALA A 106 19.08 10.21 1.16
C ALA A 106 18.59 11.61 0.75
N ARG A 107 18.90 12.63 1.56
CA ARG A 107 18.67 14.02 1.17
C ARG A 107 19.58 14.28 -0.03
N LYS A 108 18.99 14.49 -1.22
CA LYS A 108 19.73 15.06 -2.36
C LYS A 108 20.29 16.40 -1.87
N GLN A 109 21.60 16.48 -1.66
CA GLN A 109 22.30 17.75 -1.53
C GLN A 109 22.02 18.52 -2.82
N ALA A 110 21.16 19.54 -2.74
CA ALA A 110 21.04 20.52 -3.80
C ALA A 110 22.42 21.12 -4.01
N ARG A 111 22.99 20.94 -5.20
CA ARG A 111 24.29 21.52 -5.61
C ARG A 111 24.22 23.05 -5.42
N ARG A 112 24.71 23.55 -4.29
CA ARG A 112 25.15 24.94 -4.13
C ARG A 112 26.51 25.11 -4.81
N ARG A 113 26.53 25.12 -6.15
CA ARG A 113 27.63 25.56 -7.03
C ARG A 113 26.92 25.92 -8.35
N TYR A 114 26.73 27.16 -8.78
CA TYR A 114 27.71 28.22 -9.05
C TYR A 114 26.96 29.55 -9.16
N LEU A 115 27.20 30.51 -8.28
CA LEU A 115 27.06 31.94 -8.53
C LEU A 115 28.01 32.65 -7.55
N LYS A 116 29.32 32.43 -7.71
CA LYS A 116 30.33 33.34 -7.20
C LYS A 116 30.81 34.16 -8.38
N GLY A 117 30.41 35.43 -8.37
CA GLY A 117 31.09 36.58 -8.96
C GLY A 117 31.60 36.44 -10.39
N ALA A 118 30.80 36.91 -11.35
CA ALA A 118 31.36 37.74 -12.41
C ALA A 118 31.37 39.16 -11.84
N ALA A 119 32.56 39.62 -11.44
CA ALA A 119 32.89 41.00 -11.15
C ALA A 119 33.98 41.41 -12.13
#